data_AF-A0A7C6N6K2-F1
#
_entry.id   AF-A0A7C6N6K2-F1
#
_cell.length_a   1.000
_cell.length_b   1.000
_cell.length_c   1.000
_cell.angle_alpha   90.00
_cell.angle_beta   90.00
_cell.angle_gamma   90.00
#
_symmetry.space_group_name_H-M   'P 1'
#
loop_
_entity.id
_entity.type
_entity.pdbx_description
1 polymer ?
#
loop_
_entity_poly.entity_id
_entity_poly.type
_entity_poly.pdbx_seq_one_letter_code
_entity_poly.pdbx_strand_id
1 'polypeptide(L)'
;MVDLLGAYIKHTSFGVGKVVDLTDTKIKIEFPVGTKMFAFPDAFEEFWQCEDKNTQSKVLEMLTPQKRRKAELNGKKQEQEQEEQAHSIREQTVKKPSLKILENSESNVAFKCNYCDGGITENGIGYLSVCTDEMICYNIEQKQHNQCISYEAPCRQYYEGEISRKELDEIYKENFEAICYESQMLKWWVAGAGWKKANYGQPKPKRIMKAKVDKLAILTTILPSASEKNILEKDRIIFGVFLVDKVDQGDGISKEGYVTTSSKYKLSLTRDEAKKVLFWNYYYNKNSPEKIGWVTGLFRYITDIQAASILKDIVTVKKGKQDEELAQEFLEYFCEINQIDISELPIREGALQRRRKY
;
A
#
# COMPACT_ATOMS: atom_id res chain seq x y z
N MET A 1 15.42 20.57 -32.82
CA MET A 1 15.57 21.02 -31.43
C MET A 1 14.92 22.39 -31.37
N VAL A 2 13.85 22.54 -30.59
CA VAL A 2 13.15 23.84 -30.45
C VAL A 2 13.92 24.62 -29.39
N ASP A 3 14.47 25.77 -29.76
CA ASP A 3 15.12 26.67 -28.81
C ASP A 3 14.04 27.49 -28.11
N LEU A 4 13.83 27.20 -26.82
CA LEU A 4 12.88 27.90 -25.97
C LEU A 4 13.60 28.81 -24.97
N LEU A 5 14.92 28.92 -25.04
CA LEU A 5 15.69 29.68 -24.06
C LEU A 5 15.32 31.17 -24.19
N GLY A 6 14.92 31.77 -23.07
CA GLY A 6 14.46 33.16 -23.03
C GLY A 6 13.00 33.39 -23.45
N ALA A 7 12.26 32.35 -23.86
CA ALA A 7 10.84 32.45 -24.18
C ALA A 7 9.98 32.66 -22.91
N TYR A 8 8.81 33.28 -23.06
CA TYR A 8 7.82 33.42 -22.00
C TYR A 8 6.75 32.34 -22.11
N ILE A 9 6.51 31.64 -20.99
CA ILE A 9 5.56 30.54 -20.89
C ILE A 9 4.54 30.88 -19.82
N LYS A 10 3.25 30.69 -20.13
CA LYS A 10 2.15 30.86 -19.17
C LYS A 10 1.81 29.52 -18.53
N HIS A 11 1.94 29.44 -17.21
CA HIS A 11 1.55 28.32 -16.38
C HIS A 11 0.22 28.60 -15.68
N THR A 12 -0.69 27.62 -15.64
CA THR A 12 -2.02 27.78 -15.03
C THR A 12 -1.98 28.26 -13.57
N SER A 13 -1.09 27.70 -12.75
CA SER A 13 -0.92 28.05 -11.32
C SER A 13 0.08 29.18 -11.02
N PHE A 14 1.15 29.34 -11.82
CA PHE A 14 2.28 30.25 -11.48
C PHE A 14 2.34 31.52 -12.33
N GLY A 15 1.41 31.69 -13.27
CA GLY A 15 1.36 32.85 -14.15
C GLY A 15 2.41 32.78 -15.27
N VAL A 16 2.87 33.94 -15.73
CA VAL A 16 3.84 34.04 -16.84
C VAL A 16 5.26 33.99 -16.28
N GLY A 17 6.09 33.11 -16.82
CA GLY A 17 7.50 32.96 -16.44
C GLY A 17 8.43 32.88 -17.65
N LYS A 18 9.70 33.19 -17.46
CA LYS A 18 10.73 33.19 -18.51
C LYS A 18 11.58 31.94 -18.43
N VAL A 19 11.80 31.27 -19.56
CA VAL A 19 12.70 30.11 -19.63
C VAL A 19 14.14 30.59 -19.47
N VAL A 20 14.83 30.07 -18.45
CA VAL A 20 16.22 30.42 -18.12
C VAL A 20 17.19 29.28 -18.40
N ASP A 21 16.70 28.05 -18.54
CA ASP A 21 17.51 26.89 -18.90
C ASP A 21 16.65 25.81 -19.57
N LEU A 22 17.23 25.09 -20.54
CA LEU A 22 16.58 24.00 -21.28
C LEU A 22 17.57 22.90 -21.60
N THR A 23 17.20 21.67 -21.25
CA THR A 23 17.91 20.43 -21.58
C THR A 23 16.96 19.44 -22.27
N ASP A 24 17.49 18.34 -22.77
CA ASP A 24 16.68 17.29 -23.43
C ASP A 24 15.61 16.65 -22.52
N THR A 25 15.72 16.79 -21.20
CA THR A 25 14.83 16.15 -20.22
C THR A 25 14.19 17.11 -19.23
N LYS A 26 14.67 18.36 -19.13
CA LYS A 26 14.22 19.32 -18.13
C LYS A 26 14.23 20.74 -18.68
N ILE A 27 13.29 21.56 -18.19
CA ILE A 27 13.20 22.99 -18.47
C ILE A 27 13.08 23.76 -17.16
N LYS A 28 13.78 24.89 -17.06
CA LYS A 28 13.80 25.77 -15.89
C LYS A 28 13.18 27.11 -16.26
N ILE A 29 12.18 27.51 -15.49
CA ILE A 29 11.38 28.72 -15.75
C ILE A 29 11.39 29.59 -14.49
N GLU A 30 11.70 30.87 -14.67
CA GLU A 30 11.66 31.88 -13.64
C GLU A 30 10.30 32.58 -13.65
N PHE A 31 9.51 32.38 -12.58
CA PHE A 31 8.23 33.04 -12.36
C PHE A 31 8.39 34.16 -11.31
N PRO A 32 7.44 35.11 -11.20
CA PRO A 32 7.42 36.09 -10.11
C PRO A 32 7.39 35.45 -8.71
N VAL A 33 6.88 34.23 -8.60
CA VAL A 33 6.81 33.43 -7.37
C VAL A 33 8.08 32.59 -7.12
N GLY A 34 9.10 32.72 -7.97
CA GLY A 34 10.36 32.00 -7.88
C GLY A 34 10.62 31.05 -9.04
N THR A 35 11.82 30.48 -9.08
CA THR A 35 12.27 29.59 -10.15
C THR A 35 11.76 28.16 -9.94
N LYS A 36 11.16 27.56 -10.97
CA LYS A 36 10.65 26.19 -10.96
C LYS A 36 11.26 25.38 -12.10
N MET A 37 11.40 24.07 -11.89
CA MET A 37 11.98 23.13 -12.86
C MET A 37 10.97 22.02 -13.14
N PHE A 38 10.84 21.67 -14.42
CA PHE A 38 9.84 20.72 -14.89
C PHE A 38 10.43 19.73 -15.89
N ALA A 39 9.77 18.58 -16.05
CA ALA A 39 10.14 17.58 -17.04
C ALA A 39 9.83 18.07 -18.47
N PHE A 40 10.80 17.98 -19.36
CA PHE A 40 10.65 18.36 -20.77
C PHE A 40 10.74 17.10 -21.65
N PRO A 41 9.87 16.92 -22.66
CA PRO A 41 8.76 17.78 -23.07
C PRO A 41 7.43 17.52 -22.32
N ASP A 42 7.37 16.55 -21.40
CA ASP A 42 6.12 16.05 -20.81
C ASP A 42 5.28 17.12 -20.07
N ALA A 43 5.90 18.12 -19.42
CA ALA A 43 5.18 19.16 -18.67
C ALA A 43 4.44 20.19 -19.56
N PHE A 44 4.65 20.18 -20.88
CA PHE A 44 3.92 21.03 -21.82
C PHE A 44 2.45 20.64 -22.00
N GLU A 45 2.10 19.42 -21.62
CA GLU A 45 0.81 18.82 -21.95
C GLU A 45 -0.28 19.13 -20.93
N GLU A 46 0.10 19.27 -19.66
CA GLU A 46 -0.86 19.37 -18.58
C GLU A 46 -1.11 20.82 -18.12
N PHE A 47 -0.15 21.75 -18.29
CA PHE A 47 -0.24 23.05 -17.61
C PHE A 47 0.22 24.30 -18.38
N TRP A 48 0.70 24.23 -19.64
CA TRP A 48 1.37 25.37 -20.31
C TRP A 48 0.74 25.83 -21.64
N GLN A 49 0.71 27.15 -21.83
CA GLN A 49 0.45 27.78 -23.13
C GLN A 49 1.63 28.70 -23.50
N CYS A 50 2.28 28.43 -24.63
CA CYS A 50 3.20 29.38 -25.25
C CYS A 50 2.42 30.53 -25.89
N GLU A 51 2.93 31.76 -25.81
CA GLU A 51 2.37 32.89 -26.57
C GLU A 51 2.53 32.71 -28.09
N ASP A 52 3.62 32.07 -28.53
CA ASP A 52 3.83 31.76 -29.94
C ASP A 52 3.17 30.43 -30.35
N LYS A 53 2.14 30.54 -31.19
CA LYS A 53 1.36 29.41 -31.75
C LYS A 53 2.21 28.46 -32.61
N ASN A 54 3.28 28.96 -33.23
CA ASN A 54 4.18 28.12 -34.03
C ASN A 54 5.06 27.23 -33.13
N THR A 55 5.54 27.79 -32.02
CA THR A 55 6.31 27.07 -31.02
C THR A 55 5.46 26.02 -30.29
N GLN A 56 4.21 26.35 -29.91
CA GLN A 56 3.28 25.39 -29.33
C GLN A 56 3.04 24.18 -30.25
N SER A 57 2.80 24.43 -31.55
CA SER A 57 2.55 23.38 -32.53
C SER A 57 3.76 22.46 -32.72
N LYS A 58 4.98 23.01 -32.75
CA LYS A 58 6.22 22.23 -32.86
C LYS A 58 6.49 21.34 -31.65
N VAL A 59 6.18 21.81 -30.43
CA VAL A 59 6.31 20.98 -29.22
C VAL A 59 5.26 19.87 -29.21
N LEU A 60 4.02 20.15 -29.62
CA LEU A 60 2.98 19.11 -29.76
C LEU A 60 3.35 18.05 -30.81
N GLU A 61 3.92 18.45 -31.96
CA GLU A 61 4.36 17.51 -33.00
C GLU A 61 5.47 16.57 -32.51
N MET A 62 6.35 17.03 -31.60
CA MET A 62 7.39 16.20 -30.98
C MET A 62 6.84 15.17 -29.97
N LEU A 63 5.67 15.41 -29.36
CA LEU A 63 5.02 14.51 -28.40
C LEU A 63 4.29 13.34 -29.09
N THR A 64 3.80 13.54 -30.31
CA THR A 64 2.99 12.56 -31.07
C THR A 64 3.66 11.18 -31.27
N PRO A 65 4.94 11.08 -31.69
CA PRO A 65 5.61 9.79 -31.86
C PRO A 65 5.88 9.05 -30.54
N GLN A 66 6.16 9.78 -29.45
CA GLN A 66 6.39 9.18 -28.13
C GLN A 66 5.09 8.65 -27.52
N LYS A 67 3.97 9.35 -27.73
CA LYS A 67 2.62 8.88 -27.36
C LYS A 67 2.23 7.60 -28.06
N ARG A 68 2.43 7.52 -29.40
CA ARG A 68 2.13 6.31 -30.18
C ARG A 68 2.94 5.12 -29.66
N ARG A 69 4.24 5.30 -29.40
CA ARG A 69 5.09 4.25 -28.82
C ARG A 69 4.65 3.84 -27.42
N LYS A 70 4.34 4.78 -26.51
CA LYS A 70 3.85 4.47 -25.15
C LYS A 70 2.49 3.75 -25.18
N ALA A 71 1.57 4.18 -26.04
CA ALA A 71 0.26 3.56 -26.21
C ALA A 71 0.35 2.15 -26.83
N GLU A 72 1.22 1.96 -27.83
CA GLU A 72 1.49 0.63 -28.42
C GLU A 72 2.17 -0.32 -27.41
N LEU A 73 3.11 0.18 -26.61
CA LEU A 73 3.73 -0.62 -25.54
C LEU A 73 2.73 -1.00 -24.44
N ASN A 74 1.84 -0.09 -24.04
CA ASN A 74 0.79 -0.38 -23.07
C ASN A 74 -0.27 -1.32 -23.63
N GLY A 75 -0.66 -1.16 -24.90
CA GLY A 75 -1.58 -2.06 -25.59
C GLY A 75 -1.02 -3.47 -25.69
N LYS A 76 0.24 -3.63 -26.13
CA LYS A 76 0.91 -4.94 -26.19
C LYS A 76 1.07 -5.60 -24.82
N LYS A 77 1.30 -4.82 -23.76
CA LYS A 77 1.33 -5.33 -22.38
C LYS A 77 -0.05 -5.79 -21.91
N GLN A 78 -1.11 -5.00 -22.15
CA GLN A 78 -2.48 -5.41 -21.81
C GLN A 78 -2.91 -6.65 -22.59
N GLU A 79 -2.53 -6.76 -23.86
CA GLU A 79 -2.83 -7.92 -24.69
C GLU A 79 -2.10 -9.17 -24.19
N GLN A 80 -0.80 -9.07 -23.88
CA GLN A 80 -0.05 -10.15 -23.23
C GLN A 80 -0.62 -10.54 -21.86
N GLU A 81 -1.02 -9.56 -21.04
CA GLU A 81 -1.64 -9.81 -19.72
C GLU A 81 -3.00 -10.50 -19.86
N GLN A 82 -3.81 -10.13 -20.85
CA GLN A 82 -5.09 -10.78 -21.15
C GLN A 82 -4.89 -12.20 -21.69
N GLU A 83 -3.88 -12.42 -22.55
CA GLU A 83 -3.52 -13.75 -23.04
C GLU A 83 -3.00 -14.66 -21.93
N GLU A 84 -2.16 -14.16 -21.02
CA GLU A 84 -1.68 -14.90 -19.86
C GLU A 84 -2.82 -15.25 -18.89
N GLN A 85 -3.74 -14.32 -18.62
CA GLN A 85 -4.94 -14.58 -17.83
C GLN A 85 -5.84 -15.62 -18.48
N ALA A 86 -6.12 -15.48 -19.78
CA ALA A 86 -6.94 -16.44 -20.53
C ALA A 86 -6.30 -17.83 -20.59
N HIS A 87 -4.97 -17.89 -20.74
CA HIS A 87 -4.20 -19.14 -20.70
C HIS A 87 -4.29 -19.81 -19.32
N SER A 88 -4.13 -19.06 -18.23
CA SER A 88 -4.28 -19.55 -16.86
C SER A 88 -5.69 -20.10 -16.60
N ILE A 89 -6.74 -19.38 -17.02
CA ILE A 89 -8.14 -19.83 -16.89
C ILE A 89 -8.36 -21.13 -17.69
N ARG A 90 -7.78 -21.24 -18.88
CA ARG A 90 -7.87 -22.43 -19.74
C ARG A 90 -7.14 -23.64 -19.15
N GLU A 91 -5.98 -23.44 -18.52
CA GLU A 91 -5.28 -24.51 -17.81
C GLU A 91 -6.04 -25.00 -16.57
N GLN A 92 -6.73 -24.09 -15.88
CA GLN A 92 -7.54 -24.43 -14.70
C GLN A 92 -8.83 -25.17 -15.07
N THR A 93 -9.48 -24.80 -16.18
CA THR A 93 -10.74 -25.43 -16.65
C THR A 93 -10.55 -26.82 -17.26
N VAL A 94 -9.35 -27.16 -17.75
CA VAL A 94 -9.05 -28.47 -18.36
C VAL A 94 -8.66 -29.54 -17.33
N LYS A 95 -8.24 -29.15 -16.13
CA LYS A 95 -7.96 -30.11 -15.05
C LYS A 95 -9.27 -30.48 -14.33
N LYS A 96 -9.83 -31.65 -14.67
CA LYS A 96 -10.85 -32.31 -13.84
C LYS A 96 -10.37 -32.35 -12.37
N PRO A 97 -11.23 -32.10 -11.37
CA PRO A 97 -10.82 -32.10 -9.97
C PRO A 97 -10.53 -33.55 -9.55
N SER A 98 -9.29 -33.98 -9.69
CA SER A 98 -8.76 -35.00 -8.80
C SER A 98 -8.76 -34.38 -7.41
N LEU A 99 -9.56 -34.93 -6.49
CA LEU A 99 -9.49 -34.66 -5.05
C LEU A 99 -8.07 -34.95 -4.54
N LYS A 100 -7.16 -34.00 -4.76
CA LYS A 100 -5.94 -33.85 -3.97
C LYS A 100 -6.35 -32.92 -2.86
N ILE A 101 -6.37 -33.43 -1.63
CA ILE A 101 -6.35 -32.63 -0.42
C ILE A 101 -5.26 -31.57 -0.63
N LEU A 102 -5.67 -30.32 -0.85
CA LEU A 102 -4.73 -29.24 -1.08
C LEU A 102 -4.04 -29.01 0.26
N GLU A 103 -2.72 -29.24 0.33
CA GLU A 103 -1.93 -28.90 1.51
C GLU A 103 -2.23 -27.45 1.90
N ASN A 104 -2.70 -27.26 3.14
CA ASN A 104 -2.96 -25.97 3.77
C ASN A 104 -1.84 -24.98 3.43
N SER A 105 -2.09 -24.08 2.47
CA SER A 105 -1.01 -23.37 1.79
C SER A 105 -0.62 -22.12 2.58
N GLU A 106 0.67 -21.95 2.87
CA GLU A 106 1.21 -20.73 3.48
C GLU A 106 1.36 -19.62 2.43
N SER A 107 0.24 -19.18 1.86
CA SER A 107 0.21 -18.18 0.78
C SER A 107 -0.59 -16.93 1.11
N ASN A 108 -1.34 -16.92 2.22
CA ASN A 108 -1.91 -15.69 2.78
C ASN A 108 -0.80 -14.87 3.45
N VAL A 109 -0.99 -13.56 3.58
CA VAL A 109 0.05 -12.67 4.09
C VAL A 109 -0.50 -11.72 5.14
N ALA A 110 0.10 -11.74 6.34
CA ALA A 110 -0.08 -10.65 7.29
C ALA A 110 1.07 -9.66 7.23
N PHE A 111 0.75 -8.38 7.18
CA PHE A 111 1.70 -7.27 7.16
C PHE A 111 1.80 -6.62 8.54
N LYS A 112 3.03 -6.27 8.92
CA LYS A 112 3.35 -5.46 10.09
C LYS A 112 3.44 -4.01 9.64
N CYS A 113 2.38 -3.27 9.90
CA CYS A 113 2.28 -1.86 9.59
C CYS A 113 2.73 -1.04 10.81
N ASN A 114 3.29 0.14 10.57
CA ASN A 114 3.41 1.14 11.63
C ASN A 114 2.02 1.71 11.95
N TYR A 115 1.86 2.36 13.10
CA TYR A 115 0.60 3.03 13.39
C TYR A 115 0.56 4.40 12.71
N CYS A 116 -0.37 4.55 11.78
CA CYS A 116 -0.75 5.84 11.21
C CYS A 116 -2.16 6.11 11.67
N ASP A 117 -2.33 7.14 12.48
CA ASP A 117 -3.64 7.52 12.97
C ASP A 117 -4.42 8.33 11.93
N GLY A 118 -4.01 8.36 10.66
CA GLY A 118 -4.83 8.84 9.54
C GLY A 118 -5.50 10.21 9.71
N GLY A 119 -4.99 11.08 10.59
CA GLY A 119 -5.64 12.33 10.97
C GLY A 119 -7.02 12.11 11.60
N ILE A 120 -7.29 10.89 12.08
CA ILE A 120 -8.61 10.30 12.24
C ILE A 120 -9.57 11.22 12.96
N THR A 121 -10.64 11.46 12.20
CA THR A 121 -12.04 11.13 12.53
C THR A 121 -12.59 9.99 11.62
N GLU A 122 -13.90 9.75 11.73
CA GLU A 122 -14.81 8.69 11.19
C GLU A 122 -14.79 7.31 11.87
N ASN A 123 -13.84 6.42 11.63
CA ASN A 123 -13.86 5.03 12.16
C ASN A 123 -12.89 4.76 13.32
N GLY A 124 -12.15 5.78 13.75
CA GLY A 124 -11.26 5.68 14.92
C GLY A 124 -9.92 4.97 14.67
N ILE A 125 -9.70 4.31 13.52
CA ILE A 125 -8.58 3.37 13.34
C ILE A 125 -7.35 3.97 12.65
N GLY A 126 -7.50 4.69 11.54
CA GLY A 126 -6.39 5.33 10.83
C GLY A 126 -6.33 5.09 9.35
N TYR A 127 -5.12 5.31 8.82
CA TYR A 127 -4.70 4.78 7.52
C TYR A 127 -5.41 5.34 6.27
N LEU A 128 -6.05 6.51 6.43
CA LEU A 128 -6.81 7.20 5.37
C LEU A 128 -6.39 8.66 5.16
N SER A 129 -5.39 9.15 5.90
CA SER A 129 -4.83 10.49 5.73
C SER A 129 -3.45 10.59 6.37
N VAL A 130 -2.87 11.79 6.32
CA VAL A 130 -1.70 12.16 7.11
C VAL A 130 -2.02 12.12 8.60
N CYS A 131 -1.05 11.71 9.42
CA CYS A 131 -1.18 11.66 10.87
C CYS A 131 -1.59 13.01 11.51
N THR A 132 -2.19 12.96 12.69
CA THR A 132 -2.34 14.13 13.58
C THR A 132 -0.98 14.64 14.04
N ASP A 133 -0.92 15.88 14.53
CA ASP A 133 0.31 16.50 15.00
C ASP A 133 0.91 15.70 16.18
N GLU A 134 0.07 15.27 17.12
CA GLU A 134 0.49 14.43 18.25
C GLU A 134 1.10 13.11 17.76
N MET A 135 0.49 12.50 16.73
CA MET A 135 0.97 11.25 16.17
C MET A 135 2.25 11.43 15.34
N ILE A 136 2.42 12.55 14.64
CA ILE A 136 3.67 12.90 13.95
C ILE A 136 4.80 12.98 14.98
N CYS A 137 4.62 13.76 16.05
CA CYS A 137 5.60 13.89 17.13
C CYS A 137 5.93 12.53 17.74
N TYR A 138 4.91 11.73 18.08
CA TYR A 138 5.11 10.39 18.64
C TYR A 138 5.90 9.46 17.71
N ASN A 139 5.57 9.45 16.41
CA ASN A 139 6.23 8.58 15.44
C ASN A 139 7.68 8.99 15.16
N ILE A 140 8.00 10.28 15.26
CA ILE A 140 9.36 10.82 15.09
C ILE A 140 10.18 10.63 16.36
N GLU A 141 9.68 11.10 17.51
CA GLU A 141 10.47 11.17 18.75
C GLU A 141 10.52 9.84 19.50
N GLN A 142 9.38 9.15 19.62
CA GLN A 142 9.25 7.96 20.47
C GLN A 142 9.50 6.69 19.68
N LYS A 143 8.83 6.53 18.53
CA LYS A 143 8.95 5.31 17.71
C LYS A 143 10.12 5.31 16.77
N GLN A 144 10.58 6.49 16.36
CA GLN A 144 11.65 6.65 15.38
C GLN A 144 11.46 5.76 14.16
N HIS A 145 10.21 5.70 13.66
CA HIS A 145 9.91 4.91 12.47
C HIS A 145 10.73 5.45 11.30
N ASN A 146 11.41 4.56 10.58
CA ASN A 146 12.41 4.96 9.58
C ASN A 146 11.88 5.95 8.54
N GLN A 147 10.64 5.73 8.08
CA GLN A 147 9.99 6.65 7.15
C GLN A 147 9.74 8.00 7.81
N CYS A 148 9.28 8.02 9.06
CA CYS A 148 8.95 9.25 9.78
C CYS A 148 10.19 10.09 10.14
N ILE A 149 11.34 9.46 10.41
CA ILE A 149 12.58 10.18 10.72
C ILE A 149 13.44 10.47 9.49
N SER A 150 13.00 10.12 8.28
CA SER A 150 13.74 10.47 7.06
C SER A 150 13.66 11.98 6.81
N TYR A 151 14.76 12.63 6.45
CA TYR A 151 14.78 14.06 6.10
C TYR A 151 13.92 14.38 4.85
N GLU A 152 13.66 13.37 4.02
CA GLU A 152 12.80 13.48 2.84
C GLU A 152 11.32 13.29 3.15
N ALA A 153 10.97 12.93 4.38
CA ALA A 153 9.58 12.66 4.75
C ALA A 153 8.82 13.96 4.99
N PRO A 154 7.69 14.20 4.30
CA PRO A 154 6.92 15.43 4.49
C PRO A 154 6.45 15.64 5.94
N CYS A 155 6.10 14.56 6.67
CA CYS A 155 5.76 14.68 8.09
C CYS A 155 6.94 15.19 8.95
N ARG A 156 8.19 14.87 8.59
CA ARG A 156 9.38 15.37 9.28
C ARG A 156 9.62 16.83 8.93
N GLN A 157 9.52 17.19 7.66
CA GLN A 157 9.65 18.58 7.19
C GLN A 157 8.62 19.48 7.88
N TYR A 158 7.38 18.98 8.06
CA TYR A 158 6.36 19.68 8.85
C TYR A 158 6.76 19.82 10.32
N TYR A 159 7.21 18.72 10.95
CA TYR A 159 7.67 18.73 12.35
C TYR A 159 8.84 19.70 12.59
N GLU A 160 9.75 19.85 11.61
CA GLU A 160 10.89 20.77 11.66
C GLU A 160 10.53 22.22 11.24
N GLY A 161 9.27 22.46 10.85
CA GLY A 161 8.77 23.79 10.47
C GLY A 161 9.17 24.24 9.06
N GLU A 162 9.65 23.32 8.22
CA GLU A 162 10.04 23.60 6.83
C GLU A 162 8.84 23.76 5.90
N ILE A 163 7.74 23.04 6.20
CA ILE A 163 6.46 23.16 5.51
C ILE A 163 5.33 23.35 6.52
N SER A 164 4.27 24.02 6.11
CA SER A 164 3.04 24.18 6.90
C SER A 164 2.18 22.92 6.88
N ARG A 165 1.23 22.83 7.83
CA ARG A 165 0.23 21.76 7.85
C ARG A 165 -0.58 21.71 6.55
N LYS A 166 -0.90 22.88 6.01
CA LYS A 166 -1.64 23.01 4.76
C LYS A 166 -0.85 22.41 3.59
N GLU A 167 0.44 22.72 3.48
CA GLU A 167 1.32 22.15 2.45
C GLU A 167 1.45 20.63 2.61
N LEU A 168 1.56 20.13 3.85
CA LEU A 168 1.60 18.69 4.13
C LEU A 168 0.32 17.97 3.65
N ASP A 169 -0.85 18.55 3.95
CA ASP A 169 -2.14 18.00 3.52
C ASP A 169 -2.36 18.15 2.00
N GLU A 170 -1.76 19.15 1.34
CA GLU A 170 -1.75 19.31 -0.12
C GLU A 170 -0.87 18.25 -0.79
N ILE A 171 0.33 17.99 -0.27
CA ILE A 171 1.21 16.91 -0.73
C ILE A 171 0.48 15.56 -0.72
N TYR A 172 -0.28 15.28 0.34
CA TYR A 172 -1.10 14.07 0.43
C TYR A 172 -2.17 13.98 -0.67
N LYS A 173 -2.78 15.11 -1.05
CA LYS A 173 -3.85 15.15 -2.07
C LYS A 173 -3.29 15.01 -3.49
N GLU A 174 -2.13 15.59 -3.75
CA GLU A 174 -1.55 15.66 -5.10
C GLU A 174 -0.77 14.41 -5.48
N ASN A 175 -0.25 13.65 -4.51
CA ASN A 175 0.64 12.53 -4.80
C ASN A 175 0.32 11.26 -3.99
N PHE A 176 0.00 10.20 -4.73
CA PHE A 176 -0.30 8.85 -4.24
C PHE A 176 0.84 8.25 -3.37
N GLU A 177 2.09 8.62 -3.60
CA GLU A 177 3.25 8.04 -2.89
C GLU A 177 3.90 8.98 -1.87
N ALA A 178 3.43 10.23 -1.74
CA ALA A 178 4.28 11.27 -1.16
C ALA A 178 4.46 11.22 0.36
N ILE A 179 3.54 10.65 1.12
CA ILE A 179 3.61 10.72 2.60
C ILE A 179 4.23 9.45 3.18
N CYS A 180 3.46 8.37 3.23
CA CYS A 180 3.90 7.04 3.66
C CYS A 180 2.89 5.98 3.23
N TYR A 181 3.33 4.72 3.18
CA TYR A 181 2.47 3.58 2.86
C TYR A 181 1.24 3.51 3.78
N GLU A 182 1.42 3.72 5.08
CA GLU A 182 0.34 3.61 6.05
C GLU A 182 -0.75 4.66 5.85
N SER A 183 -0.42 5.90 5.44
CA SER A 183 -1.40 6.98 5.28
C SER A 183 -2.48 6.74 4.21
N GLN A 184 -2.25 5.78 3.30
CA GLN A 184 -3.14 5.49 2.18
C GLN A 184 -3.54 4.01 2.11
N MET A 185 -3.19 3.23 3.13
CA MET A 185 -3.31 1.78 3.10
C MET A 185 -4.76 1.31 2.95
N LEU A 186 -5.71 1.97 3.63
CA LEU A 186 -7.14 1.65 3.52
C LEU A 186 -7.83 2.37 2.35
N LYS A 187 -7.15 3.31 1.70
CA LYS A 187 -7.63 3.98 0.49
C LYS A 187 -7.41 3.09 -0.73
N TRP A 188 -6.18 2.58 -0.87
CA TRP A 188 -5.75 1.85 -2.07
C TRP A 188 -5.65 0.35 -1.88
N TRP A 189 -5.69 -0.13 -0.63
CA TRP A 189 -5.60 -1.56 -0.32
C TRP A 189 -4.37 -2.22 -0.92
N VAL A 190 -3.23 -1.50 -0.89
CA VAL A 190 -1.92 -1.98 -1.34
C VAL A 190 -1.07 -2.27 -0.11
N ALA A 191 -0.44 -3.44 -0.07
CA ALA A 191 0.49 -3.81 0.99
C ALA A 191 1.81 -4.36 0.40
N GLY A 192 2.90 -3.65 0.68
CA GLY A 192 4.24 -3.95 0.18
C GLY A 192 5.08 -4.79 1.13
N ALA A 193 6.06 -5.52 0.56
CA ALA A 193 7.03 -6.32 1.28
C ALA A 193 8.07 -5.48 2.03
N GLY A 194 8.17 -4.19 1.67
CA GLY A 194 9.10 -3.21 2.21
C GLY A 194 10.53 -3.42 1.74
N TRP A 195 11.38 -2.52 2.21
CA TRP A 195 12.80 -2.50 1.87
C TRP A 195 13.64 -2.99 3.05
N LYS A 196 14.70 -3.76 2.76
CA LYS A 196 15.72 -4.11 3.73
C LYS A 196 16.74 -2.97 3.79
N LYS A 197 16.90 -2.39 4.98
CA LYS A 197 18.01 -1.48 5.27
C LYS A 197 19.34 -2.17 4.95
N ALA A 198 20.21 -1.46 4.25
CA ALA A 198 21.60 -1.83 4.12
C ALA A 198 22.40 -1.06 5.18
N ASN A 199 23.32 -1.74 5.87
CA ASN A 199 24.27 -1.05 6.76
C ASN A 199 25.28 -0.21 5.96
N TYR A 200 25.54 -0.61 4.71
CA TYR A 200 26.33 0.09 3.70
C TYR A 200 25.71 -0.19 2.31
N GLY A 201 25.53 0.85 1.49
CA GLY A 201 24.96 0.74 0.13
C GLY A 201 23.45 1.05 0.04
N GLN A 202 22.87 0.86 -1.15
CA GLN A 202 21.46 1.17 -1.41
C GLN A 202 20.52 0.17 -0.70
N PRO A 203 19.36 0.62 -0.18
CA PRO A 203 18.32 -0.27 0.35
C PRO A 203 17.95 -1.34 -0.67
N LYS A 204 17.72 -2.58 -0.22
CA LYS A 204 17.32 -3.68 -1.11
C LYS A 204 15.84 -3.98 -0.98
N PRO A 205 15.07 -4.00 -2.08
CA PRO A 205 13.65 -4.32 -2.00
C PRO A 205 13.45 -5.78 -1.61
N LYS A 206 12.39 -6.08 -0.86
CA LYS A 206 12.03 -7.46 -0.52
C LYS A 206 11.02 -8.01 -1.51
N ARG A 207 11.12 -9.32 -1.74
CA ARG A 207 10.18 -10.08 -2.56
C ARG A 207 9.11 -10.74 -1.71
N ILE A 208 7.94 -11.00 -2.29
CA ILE A 208 6.80 -11.63 -1.62
C ILE A 208 6.45 -13.01 -2.23
N MET A 209 7.45 -13.88 -2.27
CA MET A 209 7.48 -15.14 -3.03
C MET A 209 6.28 -16.09 -2.89
N LYS A 210 5.69 -16.24 -1.69
CA LYS A 210 4.57 -17.17 -1.48
C LYS A 210 3.19 -16.55 -1.63
N ALA A 211 3.09 -15.22 -1.78
CA ALA A 211 1.79 -14.58 -1.98
C ALA A 211 1.17 -15.04 -3.29
N LYS A 212 -0.14 -15.28 -3.27
CA LYS A 212 -0.91 -15.70 -4.44
C LYS A 212 -2.22 -14.91 -4.50
N VAL A 213 -2.80 -14.86 -5.70
CA VAL A 213 -4.20 -14.46 -5.88
C VAL A 213 -5.12 -15.44 -5.14
N ASP A 214 -6.34 -15.01 -4.86
CA ASP A 214 -7.37 -15.76 -4.12
C ASP A 214 -6.99 -16.07 -2.65
N LYS A 215 -5.97 -15.36 -2.15
CA LYS A 215 -5.50 -15.42 -0.77
C LYS A 215 -5.81 -14.14 -0.02
N LEU A 216 -5.70 -14.18 1.30
CA LEU A 216 -6.00 -13.07 2.18
C LEU A 216 -4.75 -12.24 2.48
N ALA A 217 -4.85 -10.94 2.29
CA ALA A 217 -3.95 -9.97 2.90
C ALA A 217 -4.54 -9.46 4.22
N ILE A 218 -3.73 -9.48 5.28
CA ILE A 218 -4.12 -9.13 6.64
C ILE A 218 -3.25 -7.97 7.11
N LEU A 219 -3.87 -6.86 7.47
CA LEU A 219 -3.18 -5.65 7.92
C LEU A 219 -3.16 -5.61 9.45
N THR A 220 -1.97 -5.53 10.03
CA THR A 220 -1.80 -5.59 11.48
C THR A 220 -0.99 -4.43 12.03
N THR A 221 -1.31 -4.00 13.23
CA THR A 221 -0.60 -2.93 13.93
C THR A 221 -0.66 -3.14 15.44
N ILE A 222 0.12 -2.36 16.18
CA ILE A 222 -0.06 -2.22 17.63
C ILE A 222 -0.44 -0.76 17.88
N LEU A 223 -1.54 -0.54 18.58
CA LEU A 223 -1.99 0.80 18.92
C LEU A 223 -0.99 1.48 19.87
N PRO A 224 -0.80 2.81 19.75
CA PRO A 224 0.00 3.59 20.68
C PRO A 224 -0.63 3.55 22.08
N SER A 225 0.22 3.72 23.09
CA SER A 225 -0.16 3.76 24.50
C SER A 225 0.58 4.90 25.19
N ALA A 226 0.01 5.43 26.28
CA ALA A 226 0.63 6.49 27.08
C ALA A 226 2.01 6.10 27.65
N SER A 227 2.32 4.80 27.70
CA SER A 227 3.63 4.28 28.09
C SER A 227 4.09 3.20 27.12
N GLU A 228 5.31 3.35 26.61
CA GLU A 228 6.00 2.36 25.77
C GLU A 228 6.09 0.98 26.44
N LYS A 229 6.18 0.93 27.77
CA LYS A 229 6.21 -0.34 28.52
C LYS A 229 4.90 -1.14 28.39
N ASN A 230 3.81 -0.47 28.02
CA ASN A 230 2.49 -1.09 27.82
C ASN A 230 2.24 -1.50 26.36
N ILE A 231 3.20 -1.28 25.46
CA ILE A 231 3.11 -1.65 24.06
C ILE A 231 3.70 -3.05 23.90
N LEU A 232 2.83 -4.06 23.90
CA LEU A 232 3.23 -5.45 23.89
C LEU A 232 2.78 -6.12 22.58
N GLU A 233 3.64 -6.95 21.99
CA GLU A 233 3.31 -7.67 20.75
C GLU A 233 2.01 -8.48 20.86
N LYS A 234 1.67 -8.98 22.05
CA LYS A 234 0.43 -9.70 22.32
C LYS A 234 -0.84 -8.90 21.98
N ASP A 235 -0.74 -7.57 21.98
CA ASP A 235 -1.83 -6.63 21.75
C ASP A 235 -1.90 -6.19 20.27
N ARG A 236 -1.15 -6.84 19.37
CA ARG A 236 -1.22 -6.63 17.92
C ARG A 236 -2.63 -6.95 17.40
N ILE A 237 -3.30 -5.93 16.89
CA ILE A 237 -4.65 -5.99 16.32
C ILE A 237 -4.60 -6.22 14.81
N ILE A 238 -5.68 -6.79 14.27
CA ILE A 238 -5.98 -6.78 12.84
C ILE A 238 -6.93 -5.60 12.58
N PHE A 239 -6.54 -4.70 11.69
CA PHE A 239 -7.32 -3.48 11.39
C PHE A 239 -7.93 -3.45 9.99
N GLY A 240 -7.47 -4.33 9.11
CA GLY A 240 -8.05 -4.49 7.79
C GLY A 240 -7.68 -5.82 7.16
N VAL A 241 -8.54 -6.31 6.30
CA VAL A 241 -8.31 -7.52 5.49
C VAL A 241 -8.82 -7.29 4.07
N PHE A 242 -8.18 -7.91 3.08
CA PHE A 242 -8.65 -7.89 1.72
C PHE A 242 -8.25 -9.14 0.92
N LEU A 243 -9.07 -9.49 -0.06
CA LEU A 243 -8.80 -10.58 -0.98
C LEU A 243 -7.77 -10.10 -2.00
N VAL A 244 -6.67 -10.82 -2.13
CA VAL A 244 -5.63 -10.54 -3.11
C VAL A 244 -6.10 -10.99 -4.48
N ASP A 245 -6.32 -10.06 -5.40
CA ASP A 245 -6.57 -10.35 -6.82
C ASP A 245 -5.36 -10.04 -7.72
N LYS A 246 -4.37 -9.33 -7.19
CA LYS A 246 -3.10 -9.03 -7.86
C LYS A 246 -1.91 -9.17 -6.93
N VAL A 247 -0.86 -9.82 -7.44
CA VAL A 247 0.44 -9.98 -6.78
C VAL A 247 1.54 -9.51 -7.72
N ASP A 248 2.40 -8.62 -7.25
CA ASP A 248 3.73 -8.41 -7.82
C ASP A 248 4.76 -9.02 -6.86
N GLN A 249 5.57 -9.96 -7.34
CA GLN A 249 6.55 -10.62 -6.48
C GLN A 249 7.72 -9.71 -6.11
N GLY A 250 7.91 -8.60 -6.84
CA GLY A 250 9.13 -7.80 -6.81
C GLY A 250 10.28 -8.49 -7.52
N ASP A 251 11.21 -7.69 -8.04
CA ASP A 251 12.40 -8.17 -8.76
C ASP A 251 13.59 -8.41 -7.81
N GLY A 252 13.53 -7.90 -6.57
CA GLY A 252 14.65 -7.95 -5.61
C GLY A 252 15.84 -7.07 -5.98
N ILE A 253 15.68 -6.22 -7.00
CA ILE A 253 16.70 -5.30 -7.54
C ILE A 253 16.22 -3.86 -7.39
N SER A 254 15.09 -3.51 -8.01
CA SER A 254 14.57 -2.15 -8.11
C SER A 254 13.15 -1.99 -7.54
N LYS A 255 12.41 -3.10 -7.37
CA LYS A 255 11.01 -3.10 -6.96
C LYS A 255 10.76 -4.12 -5.86
N GLU A 256 10.09 -3.68 -4.81
CA GLU A 256 9.53 -4.58 -3.81
C GLU A 256 8.34 -5.34 -4.35
N GLY A 257 8.05 -6.49 -3.74
CA GLY A 257 6.79 -7.18 -3.98
C GLY A 257 5.65 -6.50 -3.24
N TYR A 258 4.45 -6.56 -3.79
CA TYR A 258 3.24 -6.06 -3.15
C TYR A 258 2.03 -6.93 -3.54
N VAL A 259 0.98 -6.81 -2.73
CA VAL A 259 -0.35 -7.34 -3.04
C VAL A 259 -1.36 -6.21 -3.03
N THR A 260 -2.39 -6.33 -3.86
CA THR A 260 -3.48 -5.35 -3.92
C THR A 260 -4.81 -6.03 -4.27
N THR A 261 -5.88 -5.24 -4.22
CA THR A 261 -7.22 -5.67 -4.61
C THR A 261 -7.98 -4.58 -5.36
N SER A 262 -8.70 -4.99 -6.38
CA SER A 262 -9.82 -4.26 -6.99
C SER A 262 -11.19 -4.83 -6.59
N SER A 263 -11.19 -6.01 -5.98
CA SER A 263 -12.40 -6.71 -5.51
C SER A 263 -13.18 -5.90 -4.47
N LYS A 264 -14.49 -6.20 -4.36
CA LYS A 264 -15.34 -5.75 -3.26
C LYS A 264 -14.95 -6.37 -1.92
N TYR A 265 -14.23 -7.48 -1.93
CA TYR A 265 -13.83 -8.24 -0.74
C TYR A 265 -12.67 -7.57 0.01
N LYS A 266 -13.01 -6.50 0.72
CA LYS A 266 -12.10 -5.74 1.59
C LYS A 266 -12.87 -5.14 2.75
N LEU A 267 -12.34 -5.28 3.95
CA LEU A 267 -12.99 -4.86 5.18
C LEU A 267 -12.00 -4.12 6.06
N SER A 268 -12.40 -2.93 6.51
CA SER A 268 -11.70 -2.23 7.59
C SER A 268 -12.45 -2.44 8.90
N LEU A 269 -11.70 -2.48 10.01
CA LEU A 269 -12.26 -2.57 11.35
C LEU A 269 -12.13 -1.21 12.02
N THR A 270 -13.18 -0.76 12.70
CA THR A 270 -13.07 0.39 13.60
C THR A 270 -12.08 0.08 14.73
N ARG A 271 -11.65 1.11 15.46
CA ARG A 271 -10.72 0.92 16.59
C ARG A 271 -11.22 -0.09 17.63
N ASP A 272 -12.51 -0.09 17.91
CA ASP A 272 -13.11 -0.98 18.92
C ASP A 272 -13.41 -2.38 18.38
N GLU A 273 -13.67 -2.51 17.08
CA GLU A 273 -13.73 -3.79 16.39
C GLU A 273 -12.35 -4.46 16.36
N ALA A 274 -11.31 -3.72 15.98
CA ALA A 274 -9.96 -4.24 15.80
C ALA A 274 -9.35 -4.78 17.12
N LYS A 275 -9.66 -4.14 18.27
CA LYS A 275 -9.26 -4.63 19.60
C LYS A 275 -9.80 -6.02 19.93
N LYS A 276 -10.87 -6.47 19.27
CA LYS A 276 -11.48 -7.80 19.48
C LYS A 276 -10.82 -8.88 18.62
N VAL A 277 -10.04 -8.50 17.61
CA VAL A 277 -9.41 -9.39 16.63
C VAL A 277 -7.89 -9.32 16.76
N LEU A 278 -7.34 -9.94 17.81
CA LEU A 278 -5.90 -9.97 18.07
C LEU A 278 -5.19 -10.97 17.16
N PHE A 279 -4.16 -10.52 16.45
CA PHE A 279 -3.40 -11.32 15.48
C PHE A 279 -2.86 -12.64 16.07
N TRP A 280 -2.34 -12.59 17.30
CA TRP A 280 -1.74 -13.73 17.98
C TRP A 280 -2.75 -14.78 18.48
N ASN A 281 -4.06 -14.54 18.31
CA ASN A 281 -5.08 -15.59 18.48
C ASN A 281 -5.08 -16.61 17.34
N TYR A 282 -4.50 -16.26 16.18
CA TYR A 282 -4.54 -17.11 14.99
C TYR A 282 -3.15 -17.58 14.59
N TYR A 283 -2.18 -16.67 14.65
CA TYR A 283 -0.81 -16.96 14.23
C TYR A 283 0.05 -17.56 15.35
N TYR A 284 0.88 -18.53 14.98
CA TYR A 284 2.00 -18.99 15.78
C TYR A 284 3.16 -19.38 14.87
N ASN A 285 4.40 -19.26 15.36
CA ASN A 285 5.57 -19.77 14.66
C ASN A 285 5.68 -21.27 14.96
N LYS A 286 5.69 -22.13 13.94
CA LYS A 286 5.82 -23.59 14.09
C LYS A 286 7.07 -23.99 14.88
N ASN A 287 8.16 -23.23 14.77
CA ASN A 287 9.41 -23.49 15.49
C ASN A 287 9.38 -22.99 16.95
N SER A 288 8.42 -22.16 17.32
CA SER A 288 8.25 -21.65 18.69
C SER A 288 6.78 -21.29 18.95
N PRO A 289 5.87 -22.27 19.06
CA PRO A 289 4.42 -22.04 19.00
C PRO A 289 3.84 -21.16 20.11
N GLU A 290 4.50 -21.08 21.25
CA GLU A 290 4.07 -20.27 22.41
C GLU A 290 4.70 -18.87 22.43
N LYS A 291 5.70 -18.62 21.59
CA LYS A 291 6.42 -17.34 21.57
C LYS A 291 5.60 -16.29 20.83
N ILE A 292 5.17 -15.28 21.57
CA ILE A 292 4.55 -14.07 21.02
C ILE A 292 5.65 -13.07 20.71
N GLY A 293 5.91 -12.84 19.42
CA GLY A 293 6.85 -11.83 19.00
C GLY A 293 7.06 -11.84 17.49
N TRP A 294 6.89 -10.67 16.87
CA TRP A 294 7.12 -10.54 15.44
C TRP A 294 8.59 -10.67 15.07
N VAL A 295 9.51 -10.25 15.94
CA VAL A 295 10.97 -10.28 15.68
C VAL A 295 11.31 -9.49 14.40
N THR A 296 11.79 -10.12 13.33
CA THR A 296 12.27 -9.48 12.10
C THR A 296 11.27 -9.54 10.94
N GLY A 297 11.41 -8.64 9.97
CA GLY A 297 10.61 -8.65 8.74
C GLY A 297 9.29 -7.89 8.84
N LEU A 298 8.69 -7.60 7.69
CA LEU A 298 7.49 -6.75 7.58
C LEU A 298 6.22 -7.53 7.25
N PHE A 299 6.34 -8.84 7.01
CA PHE A 299 5.20 -9.70 6.78
C PHE A 299 5.43 -11.14 7.28
N ARG A 300 4.35 -11.90 7.37
CA ARG A 300 4.33 -13.34 7.68
C ARG A 300 3.39 -14.07 6.74
N TYR A 301 3.78 -15.26 6.33
CA TYR A 301 2.88 -16.16 5.63
C TYR A 301 1.98 -16.88 6.62
N ILE A 302 0.72 -17.02 6.22
CA ILE A 302 -0.38 -17.52 7.04
C ILE A 302 -1.11 -18.58 6.24
N THR A 303 -1.56 -19.61 6.95
CA THR A 303 -2.24 -20.73 6.31
C THR A 303 -3.69 -20.37 5.99
N ASP A 304 -4.31 -21.11 5.07
CA ASP A 304 -5.69 -20.86 4.65
C ASP A 304 -6.67 -21.01 5.83
N ILE A 305 -6.46 -22.00 6.70
CA ILE A 305 -7.24 -22.19 7.94
C ILE A 305 -7.12 -20.99 8.91
N GLN A 306 -5.91 -20.42 9.07
CA GLN A 306 -5.71 -19.26 9.93
C GLN A 306 -6.40 -18.02 9.35
N ALA A 307 -6.32 -17.81 8.03
CA ALA A 307 -6.99 -16.72 7.33
C ALA A 307 -8.52 -16.81 7.43
N ALA A 308 -9.09 -17.99 7.17
CA ALA A 308 -10.52 -18.24 7.31
C ALA A 308 -11.01 -18.06 8.76
N SER A 309 -10.21 -18.48 9.75
CA SER A 309 -10.52 -18.25 11.18
C SER A 309 -10.56 -16.76 11.53
N ILE A 310 -9.70 -15.94 10.93
CA ILE A 310 -9.73 -14.48 11.08
C ILE A 310 -11.03 -13.92 10.49
N LEU A 311 -11.40 -14.30 9.27
CA LEU A 311 -12.65 -13.86 8.62
C LEU A 311 -13.89 -14.24 9.45
N LYS A 312 -13.93 -15.45 10.01
CA LYS A 312 -15.01 -15.92 10.90
C LYS A 312 -15.18 -15.05 12.16
N ASP A 313 -14.08 -14.63 12.76
CA ASP A 313 -14.14 -13.71 13.90
C ASP A 313 -14.51 -12.29 13.47
N ILE A 314 -14.10 -11.84 12.28
CA ILE A 314 -14.52 -10.55 11.72
C ILE A 314 -16.03 -10.53 11.49
N VAL A 315 -16.62 -11.59 10.92
CA VAL A 315 -18.09 -11.75 10.80
C VAL A 315 -18.77 -11.56 12.15
N THR A 316 -18.26 -12.23 13.18
CA THR A 316 -18.81 -12.11 14.54
C THR A 316 -18.74 -10.68 15.08
N VAL A 317 -17.62 -9.98 14.81
CA VAL A 317 -17.42 -8.59 15.23
C VAL A 317 -18.30 -7.61 14.45
N LYS A 318 -18.58 -7.89 13.18
CA LYS A 318 -19.42 -7.07 12.29
C LYS A 318 -20.91 -7.36 12.43
N LYS A 319 -21.33 -8.32 13.25
CA LYS A 319 -22.74 -8.60 13.52
C LYS A 319 -23.51 -7.36 13.99
N GLY A 320 -24.64 -7.08 13.35
CA GLY A 320 -25.48 -5.89 13.53
C GLY A 320 -24.85 -4.58 13.02
N LYS A 321 -23.83 -4.64 12.15
CA LYS A 321 -23.14 -3.48 11.59
C LYS A 321 -23.34 -3.41 10.07
N GLN A 322 -23.04 -2.25 9.50
CA GLN A 322 -23.20 -1.99 8.06
C GLN A 322 -22.49 -3.03 7.17
N ASP A 323 -21.32 -3.51 7.59
CA ASP A 323 -20.52 -4.46 6.81
C ASP A 323 -20.81 -5.93 7.16
N GLU A 324 -21.90 -6.25 7.88
CA GLU A 324 -22.21 -7.64 8.29
C GLU A 324 -22.36 -8.56 7.07
N GLU A 325 -23.17 -8.16 6.09
CA GLU A 325 -23.45 -8.95 4.88
C GLU A 325 -22.17 -9.18 4.07
N LEU A 326 -21.38 -8.12 3.86
CA LEU A 326 -20.10 -8.22 3.16
C LEU A 326 -19.11 -9.11 3.91
N ALA A 327 -19.06 -9.04 5.25
CA ALA A 327 -18.19 -9.91 6.04
C ALA A 327 -18.58 -11.38 5.90
N GLN A 328 -19.89 -11.68 5.93
CA GLN A 328 -20.40 -13.04 5.77
C GLN A 328 -20.09 -13.57 4.36
N GLU A 329 -20.43 -12.80 3.32
CA GLU A 329 -20.16 -13.17 1.93
C GLU A 329 -18.65 -13.37 1.68
N PHE A 330 -17.80 -12.52 2.26
CA PHE A 330 -16.36 -12.64 2.11
C PHE A 330 -15.81 -13.92 2.77
N LEU A 331 -16.29 -14.28 3.97
CA LEU A 331 -15.91 -15.56 4.59
C LEU A 331 -16.32 -16.75 3.71
N GLU A 332 -17.56 -16.76 3.24
CA GLU A 332 -18.12 -17.83 2.42
C GLU A 332 -17.33 -18.00 1.12
N TYR A 333 -17.12 -16.90 0.39
CA TYR A 333 -16.35 -16.89 -0.86
C TYR A 333 -14.90 -17.35 -0.64
N PHE A 334 -14.22 -16.84 0.40
CA PHE A 334 -12.85 -17.25 0.71
C PHE A 334 -12.77 -18.74 1.03
N CYS A 335 -13.73 -19.27 1.80
CA CYS A 335 -13.79 -20.68 2.13
C CYS A 335 -14.11 -21.56 0.91
N GLU A 336 -15.00 -21.12 0.03
CA GLU A 336 -15.36 -21.84 -1.21
C GLU A 336 -14.13 -22.00 -2.13
N ILE A 337 -13.46 -20.91 -2.49
CA ILE A 337 -12.32 -20.95 -3.42
C ILE A 337 -11.11 -21.69 -2.83
N ASN A 338 -11.02 -21.77 -1.50
CA ASN A 338 -9.96 -22.50 -0.79
C ASN A 338 -10.39 -23.89 -0.30
N GLN A 339 -11.60 -24.35 -0.61
CA GLN A 339 -12.16 -25.66 -0.23
C GLN A 339 -12.12 -25.93 1.29
N ILE A 340 -12.53 -24.94 2.08
CA ILE A 340 -12.56 -24.99 3.54
C ILE A 340 -14.00 -25.14 4.02
N ASP A 341 -14.25 -26.13 4.88
CA ASP A 341 -15.51 -26.22 5.62
C ASP A 341 -15.49 -25.24 6.81
N ILE A 342 -16.39 -24.25 6.77
CA ILE A 342 -16.53 -23.22 7.83
C ILE A 342 -16.88 -23.84 9.19
N SER A 343 -17.60 -24.97 9.19
CA SER A 343 -18.03 -25.67 10.40
C SER A 343 -16.87 -26.37 11.10
N GLU A 344 -15.83 -26.76 10.36
CA GLU A 344 -14.62 -27.42 10.87
C GLU A 344 -13.52 -26.45 11.31
N LEU A 345 -13.70 -25.13 11.11
CA LEU A 345 -12.70 -24.15 11.47
C LEU A 345 -12.37 -24.18 12.97
N PRO A 346 -11.07 -24.28 13.33
CA PRO A 346 -10.66 -24.44 14.72
C PRO A 346 -10.88 -23.17 15.54
N ILE A 347 -11.06 -23.34 16.84
CA ILE A 347 -11.13 -22.21 17.78
C ILE A 347 -9.72 -21.71 18.03
N ARG A 348 -9.35 -20.58 17.42
CA ARG A 348 -8.18 -19.73 17.74
C ARG A 348 -6.97 -20.52 18.29
N GLU A 349 -6.11 -21.02 17.42
CA GLU A 349 -4.95 -21.84 17.83
C GLU A 349 -3.60 -21.11 17.85
N GLY A 350 -3.64 -19.77 17.84
CA GLY A 350 -2.45 -18.93 17.86
C GLY A 350 -1.68 -18.95 19.18
N ALA A 351 -0.50 -18.32 19.18
CA ALA A 351 0.42 -18.31 20.31
C ALA A 351 -0.22 -17.77 21.61
N LEU A 352 -1.18 -16.83 21.49
CA LEU A 352 -1.89 -16.26 22.64
C LEU A 352 -2.78 -17.27 23.36
N GLN A 353 -3.34 -18.23 22.62
CA GLN A 353 -4.20 -19.28 23.18
C GLN A 353 -3.36 -20.45 23.73
N ARG A 354 -2.19 -20.70 23.15
CA ARG A 354 -1.25 -21.74 23.61
C ARG A 354 -0.62 -21.38 24.96
N ARG A 355 -0.28 -20.10 25.18
CA ARG A 355 0.23 -19.62 26.47
C ARG A 355 -0.76 -19.69 27.64
N ARG A 356 -2.07 -19.77 27.38
CA ARG A 356 -3.09 -19.84 28.45
C ARG A 356 -3.31 -21.26 28.97
N LYS A 357 -2.77 -22.28 28.28
CA LYS A 357 -2.90 -23.70 28.65
C LYS A 357 -1.83 -24.18 29.62
N TYR A 358 -0.88 -23.30 29.97
CA TYR A 358 0.18 -23.49 30.96
C TYR A 358 0.20 -22.28 31.88
#